data_AF-A6G7X1-F1
#
_entry.id   AF-A6G7X1-F1
#
_cell.length_a   1.000
_cell.length_b   1.000
_cell.length_c   1.000
_cell.angle_alpha   90.00
_cell.angle_beta   90.00
_cell.angle_gamma   90.00
#
_symmetry.space_group_name_H-M   'P 1'
#
loop_
_entity.id
_entity.type
_entity.pdbx_description
1 polymer ?
#
loop_
_entity_poly.entity_id
_entity_poly.type
_entity_poly.pdbx_seq_one_letter_code
_entity_poly.pdbx_strand_id
1 'polypeptide(L)'
;MLGLGCAGGQDSGDTFSSVSVDDEDTDGADTEGSTSEGADEVSTETDSGTTTDEGTSTDAGTTDEGMSTDTGTEESTTGEPACARVLWTYEFDDESWDEAPLDAVWSGENAPPCEVEPLAATYIDVWDTLLVIGGDGTVYRRDGGAWQVPAPIDEVFGVLAGEDVQAAYFIPPELGASSTGVTFASFPDAVLYEYFDDGTAVYDTSVPMVDESANGGPNQTQLYPRWYASMGDRELLGQEATWFLLWLGYAEGHVYMADGGFTWQAWPMGSQAPPFAASAAPNPEAMEAAWADYQLNRLYLVGPG
;
A
#
# COMPACT_ATOMS: atom_id res chain seq x y z
N MET A 1 13.53 6.65 -45.90
CA MET A 1 14.86 7.17 -45.53
C MET A 1 14.63 8.59 -45.02
N LEU A 2 15.23 8.94 -43.86
CA LEU A 2 14.68 9.78 -42.76
C LEU A 2 13.85 8.90 -41.80
N GLY A 3 14.13 8.77 -40.50
CA GLY A 3 15.15 9.37 -39.63
C GLY A 3 14.62 9.34 -38.19
N LEU A 4 15.43 8.80 -37.28
CA LEU A 4 15.30 8.61 -35.82
C LEU A 4 14.29 9.45 -35.00
N GLY A 5 13.79 8.83 -33.93
CA GLY A 5 13.46 9.45 -32.64
C GLY A 5 13.23 8.38 -31.56
N CYS A 6 14.31 7.84 -30.99
CA CYS A 6 14.64 7.92 -29.56
C CYS A 6 13.51 7.47 -28.61
N ALA A 7 13.57 6.18 -28.23
CA ALA A 7 13.02 5.73 -26.96
C ALA A 7 13.82 6.44 -25.85
N GLY A 8 13.18 7.37 -25.16
CA GLY A 8 13.70 7.85 -23.88
C GLY A 8 13.59 6.71 -22.90
N GLY A 9 14.73 6.28 -22.34
CA GLY A 9 14.68 5.55 -21.08
C GLY A 9 14.05 6.49 -20.06
N GLN A 10 12.87 6.13 -19.56
CA GLN A 10 12.39 6.67 -18.30
C GLN A 10 13.41 6.24 -17.25
N ASP A 11 14.05 7.21 -16.58
CA ASP A 11 14.61 6.95 -15.27
C ASP A 11 13.45 6.40 -14.43
N SER A 12 13.57 5.15 -13.99
CA SER A 12 12.68 4.52 -13.00
C SER A 12 12.96 5.14 -11.64
N GLY A 13 12.85 6.47 -11.56
CA GLY A 13 12.95 7.22 -10.33
C GLY A 13 11.77 6.84 -9.46
N ASP A 14 12.05 6.52 -8.22
CA ASP A 14 11.06 6.25 -7.19
C ASP A 14 10.08 7.43 -7.07
N THR A 15 8.88 7.27 -7.62
CA THR A 15 7.86 8.31 -7.60
C THR A 15 7.16 8.41 -6.25
N PHE A 16 7.40 7.47 -5.32
CA PHE A 16 6.66 7.35 -4.06
C PHE A 16 7.50 7.70 -2.82
N SER A 17 8.83 7.58 -2.85
CA SER A 17 9.68 7.84 -1.65
C SER A 17 10.45 9.15 -1.65
N SER A 18 10.22 10.08 -2.59
CA SER A 18 11.05 11.29 -2.70
C SER A 18 10.78 12.38 -1.65
N VAL A 19 10.20 12.06 -0.49
CA VAL A 19 10.17 12.96 0.66
C VAL A 19 11.38 12.66 1.55
N SER A 20 12.57 12.94 1.03
CA SER A 20 13.73 13.14 1.90
C SER A 20 13.45 14.40 2.71
N VAL A 21 13.16 14.24 4.00
CA VAL A 21 13.17 15.34 4.97
C VAL A 21 14.54 16.00 4.83
N ASP A 22 14.57 17.28 4.47
CA ASP A 22 15.78 18.09 4.45
C ASP A 22 16.38 18.11 5.86
N ASP A 23 17.27 17.17 6.14
CA ASP A 23 18.12 17.20 7.33
C ASP A 23 19.21 18.24 7.08
N GLU A 24 19.17 19.29 7.88
CA GLU A 24 20.01 20.48 7.75
C GLU A 24 21.50 20.14 7.69
N ASP A 25 22.19 20.85 6.79
CA ASP A 25 23.64 20.91 6.61
C ASP A 25 24.46 20.58 7.86
N THR A 26 25.22 19.49 7.80
CA THR A 26 26.45 19.36 8.60
C THR A 26 27.65 19.04 7.73
N ASP A 27 28.33 20.11 7.31
CA ASP A 27 29.72 20.09 6.85
C ASP A 27 30.63 19.37 7.86
N GLY A 28 31.36 18.34 7.42
CA GLY A 28 32.23 17.56 8.32
C GLY A 28 33.17 16.55 7.67
N ALA A 29 34.16 17.07 6.92
CA ALA A 29 35.52 16.55 6.63
C ALA A 29 35.90 15.05 6.83
N ASP A 30 36.52 14.52 5.76
CA ASP A 30 37.56 13.48 5.65
C ASP A 30 38.06 12.78 6.94
N THR A 31 38.03 11.44 6.95
CA THR A 31 39.10 10.62 7.54
C THR A 31 39.14 9.22 6.91
N GLU A 32 40.27 8.90 6.27
CA GLU A 32 40.63 7.54 5.85
C GLU A 32 41.05 6.66 7.04
N GLY A 33 40.74 5.36 6.95
CA GLY A 33 41.70 4.33 7.32
C GLY A 33 41.31 3.28 8.37
N SER A 34 41.50 2.03 7.94
CA SER A 34 41.93 0.84 8.70
C SER A 34 40.90 -0.22 9.14
N THR A 35 41.16 -1.40 8.57
CA THR A 35 40.86 -2.78 8.95
C THR A 35 41.16 -3.15 10.41
N SER A 36 40.35 -4.02 11.00
CA SER A 36 40.85 -5.15 11.82
C SER A 36 39.82 -6.27 11.99
N GLU A 37 40.26 -7.51 11.76
CA GLU A 37 39.64 -8.76 12.17
C GLU A 37 39.65 -8.92 13.70
N GLY A 38 38.66 -9.63 14.25
CA GLY A 38 38.66 -10.03 15.66
C GLY A 38 37.46 -10.87 16.05
N ALA A 39 37.70 -12.14 16.34
CA ALA A 39 36.74 -13.16 16.70
C ALA A 39 36.33 -13.14 18.20
N ASP A 40 35.39 -14.04 18.47
CA ASP A 40 35.14 -14.80 19.70
C ASP A 40 33.98 -14.44 20.64
N GLU A 41 33.45 -15.55 21.12
CA GLU A 41 32.18 -15.86 21.76
C GLU A 41 31.96 -15.20 23.13
N VAL A 42 30.71 -15.22 23.62
CA VAL A 42 30.35 -15.73 24.96
C VAL A 42 28.83 -15.67 25.17
N SER A 43 28.28 -16.80 25.61
CA SER A 43 26.91 -16.97 26.11
C SER A 43 26.75 -16.43 27.54
N THR A 44 25.59 -15.90 27.88
CA THR A 44 25.04 -16.03 29.25
C THR A 44 23.51 -15.93 29.24
N GLU A 45 22.91 -16.95 29.86
CA GLU A 45 21.52 -17.01 30.31
C GLU A 45 21.24 -15.98 31.42
N THR A 46 19.96 -15.67 31.72
CA THR A 46 19.36 -15.74 33.07
C THR A 46 17.97 -15.05 33.15
N ASP A 47 17.00 -15.86 33.60
CA ASP A 47 15.79 -15.66 34.42
C ASP A 47 14.85 -14.43 34.32
N SER A 48 13.57 -14.79 34.13
CA SER A 48 12.45 -14.69 35.08
C SER A 48 12.25 -13.44 35.93
N GLY A 49 11.09 -12.79 35.72
CA GLY A 49 10.49 -11.87 36.69
C GLY A 49 9.00 -11.65 36.42
N THR A 50 8.16 -12.41 37.12
CA THR A 50 6.71 -12.17 37.24
C THR A 50 6.46 -11.21 38.40
N THR A 51 5.69 -10.16 38.21
CA THR A 51 4.91 -9.54 39.31
C THR A 51 3.58 -8.99 38.80
N THR A 52 2.53 -9.52 39.38
CA THR A 52 1.18 -8.98 39.54
C THR A 52 1.23 -7.63 40.27
N ASP A 53 0.38 -6.68 39.90
CA ASP A 53 -0.38 -5.94 40.92
C ASP A 53 -1.66 -5.29 40.37
N GLU A 54 -2.73 -5.51 41.13
CA GLU A 54 -4.04 -4.92 41.00
C GLU A 54 -4.06 -3.52 41.62
N GLY A 55 -4.84 -2.60 41.05
CA GLY A 55 -4.94 -1.23 41.58
C GLY A 55 -6.22 -0.53 41.15
N THR A 56 -7.35 -0.95 41.72
CA THR A 56 -8.63 -0.22 41.69
C THR A 56 -8.56 0.98 42.64
N SER A 57 -8.91 2.18 42.17
CA SER A 57 -9.53 3.21 43.03
C SER A 57 -10.28 4.25 42.21
N THR A 58 -11.59 4.27 42.42
CA THR A 58 -12.50 5.39 42.22
C THR A 58 -12.08 6.59 43.06
N ASP A 59 -12.20 7.82 42.54
CA ASP A 59 -12.71 8.91 43.37
C ASP A 59 -13.38 10.01 42.54
N ALA A 60 -14.48 10.51 43.11
CA ALA A 60 -15.34 11.54 42.57
C ALA A 60 -14.91 12.91 43.13
N GLY A 61 -14.86 13.93 42.27
CA GLY A 61 -14.55 15.30 42.67
C GLY A 61 -15.39 16.29 41.89
N THR A 62 -16.24 17.01 42.61
CA THR A 62 -17.27 17.95 42.18
C THR A 62 -16.71 19.36 41.91
N THR A 63 -17.32 20.05 40.93
CA THR A 63 -17.56 21.51 40.80
C THR A 63 -16.43 22.51 41.08
N ASP A 64 -16.15 23.40 40.11
CA ASP A 64 -16.25 24.84 40.37
C ASP A 64 -16.51 25.66 39.09
N GLU A 65 -17.35 26.68 39.22
CA GLU A 65 -17.64 27.70 38.21
C GLU A 65 -16.57 28.80 38.28
N GLY A 66 -15.94 29.10 37.15
CA GLY A 66 -14.93 30.16 37.06
C GLY A 66 -15.00 30.87 35.73
N MET A 67 -15.80 31.93 35.68
CA MET A 67 -15.85 32.89 34.58
C MET A 67 -14.55 33.71 34.57
N SER A 68 -13.79 33.63 33.47
CA SER A 68 -12.71 34.58 33.16
C SER A 68 -12.73 34.91 31.67
N THR A 69 -13.04 36.17 31.38
CA THR A 69 -12.85 36.80 30.08
C THR A 69 -11.37 37.00 29.83
N ASP A 70 -10.83 36.33 28.82
CA ASP A 70 -9.50 36.63 28.29
C ASP A 70 -9.59 36.94 26.79
N THR A 71 -9.19 38.17 26.46
CA THR A 71 -8.97 38.66 25.11
C THR A 71 -7.55 38.29 24.72
N GLY A 72 -7.39 37.09 24.16
CA GLY A 72 -6.14 36.58 23.63
C GLY A 72 -6.22 36.44 22.11
N THR A 73 -5.29 37.08 21.43
CA THR A 73 -4.98 37.03 20.00
C THR A 73 -5.18 35.62 19.41
N GLU A 74 -6.09 35.49 18.44
CA GLU A 74 -6.16 34.31 17.58
C GLU A 74 -4.93 34.31 16.67
N GLU A 75 -3.85 33.67 17.11
CA GLU A 75 -2.97 32.98 16.16
C GLU A 75 -3.79 31.80 15.61
N SER A 76 -4.34 31.99 14.41
CA SER A 76 -4.80 30.86 13.59
C SER A 76 -3.59 30.00 13.25
N THR A 77 -3.22 29.08 14.13
CA THR A 77 -2.65 27.81 13.72
C THR A 77 -3.80 26.91 13.29
N THR A 78 -4.48 27.27 12.20
CA THR A 78 -5.27 26.31 11.42
C THR A 78 -4.27 25.47 10.62
N GLY A 79 -3.42 24.73 11.33
CA GLY A 79 -2.79 23.56 10.75
C GLY A 79 -3.92 22.56 10.59
N GLU A 80 -4.27 22.26 9.35
CA GLU A 80 -5.09 21.10 9.03
C GLU A 80 -4.52 19.90 9.80
N PRO A 81 -5.35 19.08 10.48
CA PRO A 81 -4.81 17.95 11.23
C PRO A 81 -3.99 17.09 10.27
N ALA A 82 -2.73 16.81 10.64
CA ALA A 82 -1.85 15.95 9.87
C ALA A 82 -2.57 14.63 9.56
N CYS A 83 -2.32 14.09 8.38
CA CYS A 83 -3.03 12.91 7.97
C CYS A 83 -2.80 11.74 8.94
N ALA A 84 -3.89 11.14 9.44
CA ALA A 84 -3.79 9.98 10.33
C ALA A 84 -3.28 8.73 9.60
N ARG A 85 -3.27 8.76 8.26
CA ARG A 85 -2.82 7.68 7.40
C ARG A 85 -1.37 7.84 7.02
N VAL A 86 -0.70 6.70 6.93
CA VAL A 86 0.70 6.53 6.57
C VAL A 86 0.77 5.62 5.35
N LEU A 87 1.71 5.93 4.45
CA LEU A 87 2.20 5.00 3.46
C LEU A 87 3.36 4.21 4.06
N TRP A 88 3.13 2.90 4.21
CA TRP A 88 4.14 1.93 4.58
C TRP A 88 4.75 1.34 3.31
N THR A 89 6.08 1.35 3.21
CA THR A 89 6.81 0.80 2.06
C THR A 89 7.70 -0.33 2.54
N TYR A 90 7.53 -1.52 1.96
CA TYR A 90 8.40 -2.66 2.19
C TYR A 90 9.35 -2.86 1.02
N GLU A 91 10.63 -2.86 1.32
CA GLU A 91 11.73 -3.15 0.40
C GLU A 91 12.03 -4.65 0.45
N PHE A 92 11.76 -5.37 -0.64
CA PHE A 92 12.03 -6.82 -0.66
C PHE A 92 13.53 -7.14 -0.70
N ASP A 93 14.37 -6.22 -1.18
CA ASP A 93 15.82 -6.43 -1.28
C ASP A 93 16.52 -6.41 0.09
N ASP A 94 16.12 -5.47 0.95
CA ASP A 94 16.73 -5.27 2.28
C ASP A 94 15.84 -5.78 3.43
N GLU A 95 14.65 -6.30 3.11
CA GLU A 95 13.66 -6.81 4.06
C GLU A 95 13.29 -5.80 5.15
N SER A 96 13.09 -4.53 4.76
CA SER A 96 12.83 -3.41 5.67
C SER A 96 11.52 -2.70 5.37
N TRP A 97 10.95 -2.08 6.41
CA TRP A 97 9.82 -1.16 6.29
C TRP A 97 10.28 0.27 6.49
N ASP A 98 9.78 1.14 5.63
CA ASP A 98 9.80 2.59 5.77
C ASP A 98 8.37 3.13 5.88
N GLU A 99 8.22 4.29 6.51
CA GLU A 99 6.94 4.97 6.66
C GLU A 99 7.02 6.45 6.27
N ALA A 100 5.96 6.95 5.63
CA ALA A 100 5.81 8.37 5.33
C ALA A 100 4.34 8.79 5.52
N PRO A 101 4.07 10.02 6.01
CA PRO A 101 2.71 10.55 6.05
C PRO A 101 2.06 10.51 4.66
N LEU A 102 0.82 10.00 4.58
CA LEU A 102 0.17 9.80 3.29
C LEU A 102 -0.05 11.11 2.54
N ASP A 103 -0.34 12.20 3.24
CA ASP A 103 -0.50 13.55 2.68
C ASP A 103 0.80 14.15 2.13
N ALA A 104 1.97 13.68 2.58
CA ALA A 104 3.25 14.05 2.01
C ALA A 104 3.49 13.35 0.65
N VAL A 105 3.14 12.07 0.56
CA VAL A 105 3.34 11.26 -0.65
C VAL A 105 2.24 11.47 -1.69
N TRP A 106 0.99 11.53 -1.26
CA TRP A 106 -0.18 11.88 -2.07
C TRP A 106 -0.41 13.39 -2.03
N SER A 107 0.59 14.12 -2.50
CA SER A 107 0.55 15.57 -2.59
C SER A 107 0.41 16.04 -4.04
N GLY A 108 -0.05 17.28 -4.20
CA GLY A 108 -0.21 17.93 -5.50
C GLY A 108 -1.66 18.26 -5.86
N GLU A 109 -1.82 18.94 -6.99
CA GLU A 109 -3.15 19.25 -7.53
C GLU A 109 -3.86 17.94 -7.85
N ASN A 110 -5.10 17.78 -7.37
CA ASN A 110 -5.93 16.59 -7.58
C ASN A 110 -5.52 15.30 -6.87
N ALA A 111 -4.53 15.35 -5.96
CA ALA A 111 -4.25 14.20 -5.11
C ALA A 111 -5.46 13.85 -4.21
N PRO A 112 -5.63 12.58 -3.79
CA PRO A 112 -6.63 12.23 -2.79
C PRO A 112 -6.43 13.09 -1.54
N PRO A 113 -7.45 13.85 -1.10
CA PRO A 113 -7.33 14.63 0.12
C PRO A 113 -7.38 13.68 1.33
N CYS A 114 -6.73 14.03 2.42
CA CYS A 114 -6.52 13.09 3.53
C CYS A 114 -7.82 12.54 4.16
N GLU A 115 -8.89 13.35 4.17
CA GLU A 115 -10.19 12.94 4.69
C GLU A 115 -10.86 11.82 3.88
N VAL A 116 -10.41 11.58 2.65
CA VAL A 116 -10.91 10.49 1.80
C VAL A 116 -10.20 9.19 2.19
N GLU A 117 -11.00 8.23 2.61
CA GLU A 117 -10.54 6.86 2.87
C GLU A 117 -10.20 6.16 1.55
N PRO A 118 -8.98 5.61 1.38
CA PRO A 118 -8.67 4.78 0.22
C PRO A 118 -9.28 3.39 0.42
N LEU A 119 -10.27 3.05 -0.39
CA LEU A 119 -10.93 1.74 -0.37
C LEU A 119 -10.14 0.67 -1.12
N ALA A 120 -9.40 1.08 -2.15
CA ALA A 120 -8.56 0.20 -2.95
C ALA A 120 -7.50 1.01 -3.69
N ALA A 121 -6.37 0.37 -3.97
CA ALA A 121 -5.35 0.91 -4.85
C ALA A 121 -4.80 -0.19 -5.76
N THR A 122 -4.28 0.17 -6.91
CA THR A 122 -3.46 -0.71 -7.75
C THR A 122 -2.53 0.12 -8.61
N TYR A 123 -1.31 -0.36 -8.81
CA TYR A 123 -0.30 0.31 -9.63
C TYR A 123 -0.06 -0.49 -10.90
N ILE A 124 -0.26 0.14 -12.06
CA ILE A 124 -0.07 -0.43 -13.39
C ILE A 124 1.31 0.02 -13.87
N ASP A 125 2.31 -0.80 -13.56
CA ASP A 125 3.73 -0.53 -13.76
C ASP A 125 4.12 -0.23 -15.22
N VAL A 126 3.50 -0.92 -16.18
CA VAL A 126 3.76 -0.73 -17.62
C VAL A 126 3.45 0.68 -18.13
N TRP A 127 2.63 1.44 -17.40
CA TRP A 127 2.22 2.80 -17.75
C TRP A 127 2.58 3.84 -16.68
N ASP A 128 3.20 3.42 -15.57
CA ASP A 128 3.43 4.28 -14.39
C ASP A 128 2.13 4.97 -13.93
N THR A 129 1.08 4.16 -13.76
CA THR A 129 -0.25 4.62 -13.37
C THR A 129 -0.66 4.02 -12.02
N LEU A 130 -0.84 4.87 -11.00
CA LEU A 130 -1.51 4.48 -9.75
C LEU A 130 -2.99 4.84 -9.84
N LEU A 131 -3.85 3.86 -9.57
CA LEU A 131 -5.29 4.04 -9.37
C LEU A 131 -5.62 3.95 -7.89
N VAL A 132 -6.40 4.90 -7.38
CA VAL A 132 -6.93 4.90 -6.02
C VAL A 132 -8.45 5.11 -6.07
N ILE A 133 -9.19 4.21 -5.43
CA ILE A 133 -10.63 4.32 -5.24
C ILE A 133 -10.90 4.95 -3.89
N GLY A 134 -11.47 6.14 -3.88
CA GLY A 134 -11.84 6.86 -2.67
C GLY A 134 -13.21 6.44 -2.13
N GLY A 135 -13.37 6.46 -0.81
CA GLY A 135 -14.64 6.22 -0.12
C GLY A 135 -15.69 7.31 -0.36
N ASP A 136 -15.31 8.42 -1.00
CA ASP A 136 -16.20 9.46 -1.50
C ASP A 136 -16.82 9.14 -2.87
N GLY A 137 -16.47 8.00 -3.47
CA GLY A 137 -16.92 7.59 -4.79
C GLY A 137 -16.12 8.22 -5.94
N THR A 138 -14.93 8.75 -5.64
CA THR A 138 -14.03 9.35 -6.63
C THR A 138 -12.92 8.38 -7.00
N VAL A 139 -12.53 8.36 -8.28
CA VAL A 139 -11.34 7.70 -8.79
C VAL A 139 -10.25 8.74 -8.92
N TYR A 140 -9.16 8.52 -8.19
CA TYR A 140 -7.93 9.30 -8.31
C TYR A 140 -6.93 8.50 -9.13
N ARG A 141 -6.31 9.18 -10.10
CA ARG A 141 -5.32 8.58 -10.98
C ARG A 141 -4.05 9.40 -10.95
N ARG A 142 -2.91 8.75 -10.77
CA ARG A 142 -1.59 9.37 -10.91
C ARG A 142 -0.90 8.73 -12.11
N ASP A 143 -0.57 9.53 -13.11
CA ASP A 143 0.14 9.07 -14.32
C ASP A 143 1.52 9.74 -14.35
N GLY A 144 2.59 8.95 -14.49
CA GLY A 144 3.94 9.52 -14.63
C GLY A 144 4.37 10.37 -13.43
N GLY A 145 3.91 10.03 -12.23
CA GLY A 145 4.11 10.81 -11.02
C GLY A 145 3.18 12.01 -10.80
N ALA A 146 2.26 12.33 -11.73
CA ALA A 146 1.35 13.47 -11.64
C ALA A 146 -0.12 13.06 -11.50
N TRP A 147 -0.80 13.64 -10.50
CA TRP A 147 -2.24 13.42 -10.27
C TRP A 147 -3.08 14.09 -11.37
N GLN A 148 -4.02 13.31 -11.91
CA GLN A 148 -4.98 13.74 -12.92
C GLN A 148 -6.24 14.28 -12.26
N VAL A 149 -7.06 15.02 -13.02
CA VAL A 149 -8.37 15.49 -12.55
C VAL A 149 -9.19 14.28 -12.08
N PRO A 150 -9.68 14.27 -10.83
CA PRO A 150 -10.39 13.11 -10.31
C PRO A 150 -11.75 12.99 -11.00
N ALA A 151 -12.22 11.75 -11.17
CA ALA A 151 -13.48 11.47 -11.86
C ALA A 151 -14.40 10.64 -10.96
N PRO A 152 -15.72 10.83 -11.03
CA PRO A 152 -16.66 9.94 -10.36
C PRO A 152 -16.46 8.47 -10.78
N ILE A 153 -16.61 7.55 -9.83
CA ILE A 153 -16.44 6.11 -10.10
C ILE A 153 -17.42 5.59 -11.14
N ASP A 154 -18.62 6.16 -11.26
CA ASP A 154 -19.63 5.75 -12.24
C ASP A 154 -19.30 6.20 -13.67
N GLU A 155 -18.45 7.23 -13.83
CA GLU A 155 -17.93 7.67 -15.13
C GLU A 155 -16.79 6.78 -15.62
N VAL A 156 -15.93 6.31 -14.72
CA VAL A 156 -14.75 5.47 -15.06
C VAL A 156 -15.10 3.98 -15.05
N PHE A 157 -15.71 3.51 -13.97
CA PHE A 157 -16.05 2.12 -13.68
C PHE A 157 -17.54 1.98 -13.42
N GLY A 158 -18.38 2.20 -14.44
CA GLY A 158 -19.84 2.31 -14.28
C GLY A 158 -20.56 1.15 -13.56
N VAL A 159 -19.99 -0.06 -13.51
CA VAL A 159 -20.55 -1.20 -12.76
C VAL A 159 -20.22 -1.12 -11.27
N LEU A 160 -19.12 -0.48 -10.88
CA LEU A 160 -18.74 -0.27 -9.47
C LEU A 160 -19.56 0.84 -8.79
N ALA A 161 -20.44 1.53 -9.53
CA ALA A 161 -21.27 2.59 -9.00
C ALA A 161 -22.23 2.05 -7.91
N GLY A 162 -21.91 2.33 -6.64
CA GLY A 162 -22.67 1.86 -5.48
C GLY A 162 -22.30 0.45 -5.00
N GLU A 163 -21.25 -0.13 -5.56
CA GLU A 163 -20.61 -1.34 -5.06
C GLU A 163 -19.67 -1.01 -3.90
N ASP A 164 -19.50 -1.95 -2.98
CA ASP A 164 -18.56 -1.82 -1.87
C ASP A 164 -17.21 -2.37 -2.35
N VAL A 165 -16.34 -1.52 -2.89
CA VAL A 165 -15.01 -1.93 -3.34
C VAL A 165 -14.11 -2.08 -2.12
N GLN A 166 -13.45 -3.23 -1.94
CA GLN A 166 -12.54 -3.45 -0.79
C GLN A 166 -11.07 -3.64 -1.18
N ALA A 167 -10.78 -3.95 -2.43
CA ALA A 167 -9.40 -4.13 -2.90
C ALA A 167 -9.34 -4.06 -4.42
N ALA A 168 -8.16 -3.81 -4.97
CA ALA A 168 -7.91 -3.89 -6.40
C ALA A 168 -6.54 -4.50 -6.66
N TYR A 169 -6.36 -5.11 -7.82
CA TYR A 169 -5.07 -5.49 -8.36
C TYR A 169 -5.14 -5.49 -9.88
N PHE A 170 -3.99 -5.46 -10.54
CA PHE A 170 -3.91 -5.61 -11.99
C PHE A 170 -3.18 -6.91 -12.34
N ILE A 171 -3.40 -7.41 -13.56
CA ILE A 171 -2.62 -8.50 -14.12
C ILE A 171 -1.78 -7.91 -15.24
N PRO A 172 -0.44 -8.07 -15.24
CA PRO A 172 0.42 -7.55 -16.30
C PRO A 172 -0.07 -7.98 -17.69
N PRO A 173 -0.06 -7.07 -18.68
CA PRO A 173 -0.62 -7.35 -19.99
C PRO A 173 0.32 -8.25 -20.80
N GLU A 174 -0.24 -9.00 -21.76
CA GLU A 174 0.58 -9.73 -22.74
C GLU A 174 1.49 -8.77 -23.53
N LEU A 175 2.65 -9.25 -23.98
CA LEU A 175 3.57 -8.45 -24.80
C LEU A 175 2.88 -7.92 -26.06
N GLY A 176 2.77 -6.58 -26.15
CA GLY A 176 2.15 -5.89 -27.28
C GLY A 176 0.64 -5.68 -27.15
N ALA A 177 0.01 -6.08 -26.04
CA ALA A 177 -1.36 -5.71 -25.73
C ALA A 177 -1.48 -4.20 -25.46
N SER A 178 -2.64 -3.63 -25.81
CA SER A 178 -2.98 -2.22 -25.60
C SER A 178 -3.79 -1.99 -24.33
N SER A 179 -4.17 -3.06 -23.63
CA SER A 179 -4.95 -3.05 -22.41
C SER A 179 -4.37 -4.03 -21.39
N THR A 180 -4.73 -3.84 -20.12
CA THR A 180 -4.39 -4.71 -19.00
C THR A 180 -5.65 -5.04 -18.21
N GLY A 181 -5.69 -6.20 -17.56
CA GLY A 181 -6.80 -6.54 -16.67
C GLY A 181 -6.66 -5.82 -15.33
N VAL A 182 -7.71 -5.15 -14.87
CA VAL A 182 -7.84 -4.64 -13.50
C VAL A 182 -9.02 -5.34 -12.85
N THR A 183 -8.78 -5.94 -11.68
CA THR A 183 -9.79 -6.67 -10.92
C THR A 183 -10.06 -5.94 -9.62
N PHE A 184 -11.32 -5.64 -9.36
CA PHE A 184 -11.80 -5.08 -8.11
C PHE A 184 -12.50 -6.17 -7.29
N ALA A 185 -12.14 -6.30 -6.03
CA ALA A 185 -12.91 -7.11 -5.09
C ALA A 185 -14.08 -6.26 -4.58
N SER A 186 -15.30 -6.71 -4.87
CA SER A 186 -16.56 -6.18 -4.32
C SER A 186 -17.35 -7.34 -3.75
N PHE A 187 -17.02 -7.75 -2.53
CA PHE A 187 -17.52 -8.98 -1.94
C PHE A 187 -19.07 -9.07 -2.03
N PRO A 188 -19.62 -10.18 -2.59
CA PRO A 188 -18.98 -11.49 -2.82
C PRO A 188 -18.40 -11.71 -4.24
N ASP A 189 -18.36 -10.67 -5.08
CA ASP A 189 -17.97 -10.76 -6.47
C ASP A 189 -16.59 -10.10 -6.72
N ALA A 190 -15.92 -10.52 -7.78
CA ALA A 190 -14.81 -9.81 -8.40
C ALA A 190 -15.32 -9.16 -9.69
N VAL A 191 -15.08 -7.86 -9.86
CA VAL A 191 -15.48 -7.09 -11.04
C VAL A 191 -14.24 -6.79 -11.87
N LEU A 192 -14.24 -7.25 -13.12
CA LEU A 192 -13.09 -7.22 -14.02
C LEU A 192 -13.31 -6.17 -15.10
N TYR A 193 -12.28 -5.38 -15.34
CA TYR A 193 -12.20 -4.39 -16.40
C TYR A 193 -10.97 -4.62 -17.26
N GLU A 194 -11.12 -4.41 -18.57
CA GLU A 194 -9.97 -4.06 -19.41
C GLU A 194 -9.68 -2.57 -19.24
N TYR A 195 -8.46 -2.24 -18.80
CA TYR A 195 -7.98 -0.88 -18.60
C TYR A 195 -6.95 -0.51 -19.67
N PHE A 196 -6.95 0.73 -20.15
CA PHE A 196 -6.11 1.21 -21.26
C PHE A 196 -5.18 2.36 -20.81
N ASP A 197 -4.13 2.66 -21.58
CA ASP A 197 -3.15 3.71 -21.22
C ASP A 197 -3.75 5.13 -21.15
N ASP A 198 -4.84 5.37 -21.88
CA ASP A 198 -5.56 6.64 -21.86
C ASP A 198 -6.45 6.77 -20.62
N GLY A 199 -6.44 5.72 -19.80
CA GLY A 199 -7.20 5.50 -18.59
C GLY A 199 -8.69 5.29 -18.79
N THR A 200 -9.10 4.95 -20.01
CA THR A 200 -10.43 4.36 -20.23
C THR A 200 -10.48 2.94 -19.67
N ALA A 201 -11.69 2.53 -19.26
CA ALA A 201 -11.96 1.19 -18.77
C ALA A 201 -13.20 0.62 -19.46
N VAL A 202 -13.12 -0.65 -19.84
CA VAL A 202 -14.23 -1.41 -20.42
C VAL A 202 -14.55 -2.56 -19.49
N TYR A 203 -15.79 -2.59 -19.01
CA TYR A 203 -16.27 -3.71 -18.21
C TYR A 203 -16.19 -5.00 -19.01
N ASP A 204 -15.52 -6.00 -18.45
CA ASP A 204 -15.44 -7.35 -19.02
C ASP A 204 -16.51 -8.25 -18.38
N THR A 205 -16.39 -8.49 -17.08
CA THR A 205 -17.27 -9.43 -16.38
C THR A 205 -17.29 -9.21 -14.87
N SER A 206 -18.28 -9.79 -14.21
CA SER A 206 -18.32 -9.96 -12.76
C SER A 206 -18.45 -11.45 -12.47
N VAL A 207 -17.57 -11.96 -11.62
CA VAL A 207 -17.53 -13.37 -11.24
C VAL A 207 -17.66 -13.51 -9.73
N PRO A 208 -18.50 -14.42 -9.22
CA PRO A 208 -18.48 -14.76 -7.81
C PRO A 208 -17.09 -15.23 -7.41
N MET A 209 -16.56 -14.70 -6.31
CA MET A 209 -15.30 -15.16 -5.77
C MET A 209 -15.44 -16.62 -5.34
N VAL A 210 -14.42 -17.44 -5.61
CA VAL A 210 -14.44 -18.89 -5.33
C VAL A 210 -13.45 -19.24 -4.25
N ASP A 211 -13.78 -20.24 -3.44
CA ASP A 211 -12.90 -20.71 -2.38
C ASP A 211 -11.67 -21.43 -2.95
N GLU A 212 -10.49 -20.99 -2.53
CA GLU A 212 -9.21 -21.57 -2.91
C GLU A 212 -8.59 -22.40 -1.78
N SER A 213 -9.32 -22.61 -0.68
CA SER A 213 -8.86 -23.34 0.51
C SER A 213 -8.37 -24.77 0.21
N ALA A 214 -8.94 -25.43 -0.80
CA ALA A 214 -8.48 -26.75 -1.24
C ALA A 214 -7.04 -26.74 -1.81
N ASN A 215 -6.59 -25.57 -2.28
CA ASN A 215 -5.27 -25.35 -2.87
C ASN A 215 -4.33 -24.56 -1.93
N GLY A 216 -4.75 -24.30 -0.69
CA GLY A 216 -4.00 -23.48 0.28
C GLY A 216 -4.29 -21.97 0.21
N GLY A 217 -5.21 -21.55 -0.64
CA GLY A 217 -5.65 -20.16 -0.76
C GLY A 217 -6.80 -19.79 0.19
N PRO A 218 -7.32 -18.55 0.08
CA PRO A 218 -8.37 -18.04 0.95
C PRO A 218 -9.74 -18.67 0.69
N ASN A 219 -10.59 -18.67 1.71
CA ASN A 219 -12.01 -19.01 1.63
C ASN A 219 -12.83 -17.79 1.18
N GLN A 220 -12.65 -17.40 -0.09
CA GLN A 220 -13.08 -16.10 -0.60
C GLN A 220 -14.59 -15.87 -0.53
N THR A 221 -15.42 -16.92 -0.45
CA THR A 221 -16.88 -16.77 -0.33
C THR A 221 -17.33 -16.35 1.07
N GLN A 222 -16.43 -16.38 2.06
CA GLN A 222 -16.75 -16.11 3.48
C GLN A 222 -15.94 -14.97 4.07
N LEU A 223 -14.98 -14.43 3.31
CA LEU A 223 -13.96 -13.52 3.82
C LEU A 223 -14.00 -12.20 3.09
N TYR A 224 -14.01 -11.13 3.87
CA TYR A 224 -13.90 -9.77 3.37
C TYR A 224 -12.43 -9.46 3.05
N PRO A 225 -12.10 -9.14 1.78
CA PRO A 225 -10.80 -8.59 1.43
C PRO A 225 -10.57 -7.27 2.17
N ARG A 226 -9.31 -6.97 2.48
CA ARG A 226 -8.92 -5.64 3.00
C ARG A 226 -8.00 -4.90 2.05
N TRP A 227 -7.09 -5.63 1.42
CA TRP A 227 -6.15 -5.07 0.48
C TRP A 227 -5.60 -6.19 -0.38
N TYR A 228 -5.32 -5.88 -1.65
CA TYR A 228 -4.61 -6.74 -2.59
C TYR A 228 -3.44 -5.95 -3.16
N ALA A 229 -2.35 -6.64 -3.47
CA ALA A 229 -1.21 -6.05 -4.17
C ALA A 229 -0.65 -7.06 -5.15
N SER A 230 -0.58 -6.67 -6.42
CA SER A 230 0.03 -7.46 -7.48
C SER A 230 1.35 -6.85 -7.92
N MET A 231 2.34 -7.69 -8.11
CA MET A 231 3.58 -7.38 -8.84
C MET A 231 3.72 -8.40 -9.96
N GLY A 232 4.25 -7.99 -11.10
CA GLY A 232 4.58 -8.95 -12.13
C GLY A 232 5.32 -8.35 -13.30
N ASP A 233 5.99 -9.22 -14.05
CA ASP A 233 6.74 -8.86 -15.24
C ASP A 233 6.14 -9.55 -16.44
N ARG A 234 5.61 -8.76 -17.36
CA ARG A 234 5.08 -9.25 -18.62
C ARG A 234 6.13 -9.94 -19.49
N GLU A 235 7.41 -9.60 -19.35
CA GLU A 235 8.49 -10.27 -20.09
C GLU A 235 8.67 -11.71 -19.61
N LEU A 236 8.30 -12.01 -18.36
CA LEU A 236 8.36 -13.35 -17.77
C LEU A 236 7.06 -14.15 -17.92
N LEU A 237 6.01 -13.58 -18.52
CA LEU A 237 4.69 -14.21 -18.66
C LEU A 237 4.80 -15.66 -19.16
N GLY A 238 4.37 -16.61 -18.33
CA GLY A 238 4.38 -18.04 -18.65
C GLY A 238 5.77 -18.71 -18.68
N GLN A 239 6.85 -17.99 -18.35
CA GLN A 239 8.21 -18.51 -18.31
C GLN A 239 8.60 -18.97 -16.90
N GLU A 240 8.24 -18.20 -15.88
CA GLU A 240 8.59 -18.46 -14.47
C GLU A 240 7.38 -18.24 -13.58
N ALA A 241 7.21 -19.02 -12.50
CA ALA A 241 6.06 -18.85 -11.61
C ALA A 241 5.95 -17.42 -11.01
N THR A 242 7.09 -16.76 -10.83
CA THR A 242 7.24 -15.38 -10.33
C THR A 242 6.93 -14.30 -11.36
N TRP A 243 6.46 -14.65 -12.57
CA TRP A 243 5.99 -13.66 -13.54
C TRP A 243 4.85 -12.79 -12.98
N PHE A 244 4.14 -13.32 -11.99
CA PHE A 244 3.09 -12.64 -11.24
C PHE A 244 3.13 -13.12 -9.79
N LEU A 245 3.00 -12.19 -8.86
CA LEU A 245 2.77 -12.45 -7.45
C LEU A 245 1.61 -11.59 -7.00
N LEU A 246 0.62 -12.21 -6.38
CA LEU A 246 -0.53 -11.54 -5.78
C LEU A 246 -0.48 -11.75 -4.27
N TRP A 247 -0.40 -10.66 -3.52
CA TRP A 247 -0.50 -10.62 -2.08
C TRP A 247 -1.90 -10.19 -1.67
N LEU A 248 -2.47 -10.85 -0.66
CA LEU A 248 -3.83 -10.61 -0.19
C LEU A 248 -3.89 -10.57 1.33
N GLY A 249 -4.50 -9.52 1.86
CA GLY A 249 -4.89 -9.42 3.27
C GLY A 249 -6.39 -9.61 3.44
N TYR A 250 -6.79 -10.53 4.32
CA TYR A 250 -8.19 -10.73 4.71
C TYR A 250 -8.40 -10.45 6.20
N ALA A 251 -9.64 -10.13 6.56
CA ALA A 251 -10.02 -9.89 7.95
C ALA A 251 -9.94 -11.11 8.91
N GLU A 252 -9.65 -12.31 8.40
CA GLU A 252 -9.50 -13.54 9.22
C GLU A 252 -8.10 -13.76 9.81
N GLY A 253 -7.26 -12.73 9.80
CA GLY A 253 -5.94 -12.83 10.40
C GLY A 253 -4.98 -13.69 9.58
N HIS A 254 -5.08 -13.69 8.25
CA HIS A 254 -4.11 -14.35 7.35
C HIS A 254 -3.68 -13.45 6.20
N VAL A 255 -2.39 -13.55 5.85
CA VAL A 255 -1.85 -13.01 4.60
C VAL A 255 -1.64 -14.18 3.64
N TYR A 256 -2.11 -14.01 2.41
CA TYR A 256 -1.96 -14.99 1.34
C TYR A 256 -1.03 -14.43 0.26
N MET A 257 -0.34 -15.33 -0.41
CA MET A 257 0.37 -15.05 -1.64
C MET A 257 0.06 -16.13 -2.67
N ALA A 258 -0.25 -15.73 -3.90
CA ALA A 258 -0.34 -16.61 -5.05
C ALA A 258 0.72 -16.23 -6.09
N ASP A 259 1.36 -17.23 -6.69
CA ASP A 259 2.22 -17.03 -7.85
C ASP A 259 1.42 -17.04 -9.16
N GLY A 260 2.09 -16.82 -10.29
CA GLY A 260 1.49 -16.83 -11.63
C GLY A 260 1.01 -18.20 -12.11
N GLY A 261 1.25 -19.26 -11.33
CA GLY A 261 0.62 -20.57 -11.48
C GLY A 261 -0.56 -20.79 -10.52
N PHE A 262 -0.94 -19.79 -9.74
CA PHE A 262 -1.88 -19.85 -8.64
C PHE A 262 -1.50 -20.89 -7.57
N THR A 263 -0.20 -21.07 -7.33
CA THR A 263 0.28 -21.81 -6.17
C THR A 263 0.19 -20.91 -4.95
N TRP A 264 -0.59 -21.34 -3.95
CA TRP A 264 -0.87 -20.53 -2.78
C TRP A 264 0.12 -20.79 -1.63
N GLN A 265 0.46 -19.71 -0.95
CA GLN A 265 1.10 -19.71 0.35
C GLN A 265 0.25 -18.86 1.30
N ALA A 266 0.18 -19.26 2.56
CA ALA A 266 -0.64 -18.60 3.56
C ALA A 266 0.09 -18.57 4.89
N TRP A 267 0.01 -17.44 5.58
CA TRP A 267 0.60 -17.25 6.90
C TRP A 267 -0.42 -16.58 7.82
N PRO A 268 -0.50 -17.02 9.09
CA PRO A 268 -1.21 -16.25 10.10
C PRO A 268 -0.63 -14.83 10.18
N MET A 269 -1.50 -13.84 10.37
CA MET A 269 -1.11 -12.47 10.66
C MET A 269 -0.40 -12.42 12.02
N GLY A 270 0.64 -11.58 12.11
CA GLY A 270 1.51 -11.51 13.30
C GLY A 270 2.89 -12.14 13.11
N SER A 271 3.61 -11.66 12.09
CA SER A 271 5.06 -11.81 11.85
C SER A 271 5.62 -13.05 11.14
N GLN A 272 4.79 -13.84 10.46
CA GLN A 272 5.31 -15.00 9.69
C GLN A 272 5.23 -14.83 8.16
N ALA A 273 4.32 -14.00 7.67
CA ALA A 273 4.32 -13.64 6.25
C ALA A 273 5.61 -12.88 5.93
N PRO A 274 6.32 -13.17 4.82
CA PRO A 274 7.64 -12.60 4.54
C PRO A 274 7.72 -11.08 4.73
N PRO A 275 6.84 -10.23 4.14
CA PRO A 275 6.93 -8.79 4.37
C PRO A 275 6.66 -8.40 5.81
N PHE A 276 5.81 -9.13 6.54
CA PHE A 276 5.44 -8.80 7.92
C PHE A 276 6.35 -9.44 8.98
N ALA A 277 7.31 -10.27 8.58
CA ALA A 277 8.31 -10.85 9.48
C ALA A 277 9.43 -9.87 9.83
N ALA A 278 9.60 -8.83 9.02
CA ALA A 278 10.55 -7.75 9.26
C ALA A 278 10.20 -6.92 10.51
N SER A 279 11.22 -6.28 11.09
CA SER A 279 11.01 -5.32 12.18
C SER A 279 10.19 -4.13 11.72
N ALA A 280 9.41 -3.54 12.63
CA ALA A 280 8.56 -2.38 12.36
C ALA A 280 7.46 -2.61 11.29
N ALA A 281 7.17 -3.87 10.96
CA ALA A 281 6.07 -4.17 10.06
C ALA A 281 4.73 -3.62 10.57
N PRO A 282 3.92 -2.97 9.71
CA PRO A 282 2.59 -2.52 10.08
C PRO A 282 1.69 -3.71 10.40
N ASN A 283 0.61 -3.46 11.14
CA ASN A 283 -0.41 -4.48 11.35
C ASN A 283 -1.17 -4.75 10.03
N PRO A 284 -1.04 -5.93 9.39
CA PRO A 284 -1.72 -6.21 8.13
C PRO A 284 -3.26 -6.15 8.23
N GLU A 285 -3.84 -6.34 9.41
CA GLU A 285 -5.30 -6.23 9.62
C GLU A 285 -5.80 -4.79 9.57
N ALA A 286 -4.92 -3.82 9.84
CA ALA A 286 -5.30 -2.42 9.91
C ALA A 286 -5.15 -1.69 8.57
N MET A 287 -4.58 -2.35 7.56
CA MET A 287 -4.33 -1.74 6.25
C MET A 287 -5.62 -1.67 5.44
N GLU A 288 -5.79 -0.55 4.74
CA GLU A 288 -7.00 -0.16 4.00
C GLU A 288 -6.81 -0.33 2.49
N ALA A 289 -5.58 -0.14 1.98
CA ALA A 289 -5.27 -0.33 0.57
C ALA A 289 -3.81 -0.78 0.39
N ALA A 290 -3.50 -1.36 -0.76
CA ALA A 290 -2.15 -1.80 -1.09
C ALA A 290 -1.89 -1.73 -2.60
N TRP A 291 -0.63 -1.69 -2.98
CA TRP A 291 -0.15 -1.98 -4.33
C TRP A 291 1.29 -2.46 -4.26
N ALA A 292 1.84 -2.95 -5.37
CA ALA A 292 3.24 -3.32 -5.45
C ALA A 292 3.84 -2.82 -6.75
N ASP A 293 5.17 -2.68 -6.75
CA ASP A 293 5.97 -2.29 -7.90
C ASP A 293 7.00 -3.40 -8.16
N TYR A 294 6.92 -4.03 -9.33
CA TYR A 294 7.85 -5.08 -9.71
C TYR A 294 9.25 -4.54 -9.99
N GLN A 295 9.37 -3.39 -10.65
CA GLN A 295 10.65 -2.81 -11.06
C GLN A 295 11.46 -2.34 -9.87
N LEU A 296 10.78 -1.79 -8.86
CA LEU A 296 11.40 -1.38 -7.61
C LEU A 296 11.48 -2.52 -6.57
N ASN A 297 10.86 -3.67 -6.86
CA ASN A 297 10.76 -4.79 -5.93
C ASN A 297 10.21 -4.36 -4.55
N ARG A 298 9.03 -3.73 -4.55
CA ARG A 298 8.41 -3.13 -3.35
C ARG A 298 6.93 -3.46 -3.18
N LEU A 299 6.51 -3.51 -1.92
CA LEU A 299 5.10 -3.56 -1.51
C LEU A 299 4.76 -2.26 -0.77
N TYR A 300 3.63 -1.67 -1.11
CA TYR A 300 3.12 -0.46 -0.50
C TYR A 300 1.79 -0.75 0.19
N LEU A 301 1.63 -0.30 1.42
CA LEU A 301 0.40 -0.44 2.21
C LEU A 301 -0.02 0.93 2.74
N VAL A 302 -1.32 1.21 2.70
CA VAL A 302 -1.91 2.41 3.30
C VAL A 302 -2.74 2.01 4.49
N GLY A 303 -2.54 2.68 5.62
CA GLY A 303 -3.29 2.46 6.84
C GLY A 303 -2.88 3.42 7.95
N PRO A 304 -3.27 3.17 9.20
CA PRO A 304 -2.88 4.02 10.32
C PRO A 304 -1.36 3.95 10.59
N GLY A 305 -0.81 5.09 11.05
CA GLY A 305 0.51 5.20 11.67
C GLY A 305 0.50 5.01 13.17
#